data_AF-A0A7Y5T5R1-F1
#
_entry.id   AF-A0A7Y5T5R1-F1
#
_cell.length_a   1.000
_cell.length_b   1.000
_cell.length_c   1.000
_cell.angle_alpha   90.00
_cell.angle_beta   90.00
_cell.angle_gamma   90.00
#
_symmetry.space_group_name_H-M   'P 1'
#
loop_
_entity.id
_entity.type
_entity.pdbx_description
1 polymer ?
#
loop_
_entity_poly.entity_id
_entity_poly.type
_entity_poly.pdbx_seq_one_letter_code
_entity_poly.pdbx_strand_id
1 'polypeptide(L)'
;MQAAYVRRLPADERPQRVEHQTTIQGGLSLATRADRHRRIAVSSSKGGPVFTASSLAEHDLPTAALRAYRNAARSIAATDPGCHLPWTLLAGIGRVESDHGRYGGSVLGTDGRPRPAIRGVALNGVGPVAAIRDTDDGRFDGDRVWDRAVGPMQFIPSTWRGAGRDGDHDGVANPNDIDDASLAAAAYLCHAGDLSLESGQRAAVFSYNASDYYVSLVLAFARGYRTGVFVIPSPPVEPAPPKAKPAKAKPATAKHPHRAPS
;
A
#
# COMPACT_ATOMS: atom_id res chain seq x y z
N MET A 1 8.03 -6.09 3.41
CA MET A 1 8.13 -4.95 4.34
C MET A 1 6.94 -4.82 5.25
N GLN A 2 5.71 -4.57 4.78
CA GLN A 2 4.52 -4.49 5.64
C GLN A 2 4.01 -5.87 6.10
N ALA A 3 4.32 -6.94 5.35
CA ALA A 3 3.69 -8.25 5.57
C ALA A 3 4.63 -9.40 5.94
N ALA A 4 5.91 -9.14 6.24
CA ALA A 4 6.78 -10.16 6.82
C ALA A 4 6.35 -10.58 8.26
N TYR A 5 5.26 -10.01 8.78
CA TYR A 5 4.73 -10.28 10.12
C TYR A 5 3.24 -10.65 10.14
N VAL A 6 2.68 -11.17 9.04
CA VAL A 6 1.43 -11.94 9.09
C VAL A 6 1.78 -13.39 9.42
N ARG A 7 1.74 -13.74 10.71
CA ARG A 7 1.84 -15.08 11.35
C ARG A 7 2.58 -16.18 10.55
N ARG A 8 3.81 -16.52 10.95
CA ARG A 8 4.25 -17.93 11.00
C ARG A 8 3.92 -18.47 12.40
N LEU A 9 2.93 -19.35 12.49
CA LEU A 9 2.78 -20.28 13.61
C LEU A 9 3.23 -21.68 13.13
N PRO A 10 3.83 -22.51 14.00
CA PRO A 10 4.17 -23.90 13.68
C PRO A 10 2.92 -24.73 13.32
N ALA A 11 3.15 -25.81 12.56
CA ALA A 11 2.13 -26.54 11.82
C ALA A 11 1.12 -27.36 12.67
N ASP A 12 1.28 -27.37 13.99
CA ASP A 12 0.54 -28.21 14.93
C ASP A 12 -0.63 -27.52 15.66
N GLU A 13 -0.79 -26.20 15.54
CA GLU A 13 -1.93 -25.47 16.14
C GLU A 13 -2.76 -24.72 15.08
N ARG A 14 -3.51 -25.45 14.23
CA ARG A 14 -4.50 -24.85 13.33
C ARG A 14 -5.89 -24.75 13.98
N PRO A 15 -6.38 -23.57 14.41
CA PRO A 15 -7.81 -23.35 14.61
C PRO A 15 -8.50 -23.05 13.27
N GLN A 16 -9.77 -23.43 13.19
CA GLN A 16 -10.62 -23.38 12.00
C GLN A 16 -10.71 -21.97 11.39
N ARG A 17 -10.74 -21.93 10.04
CA ARG A 17 -10.85 -20.74 9.18
C ARG A 17 -11.96 -19.80 9.66
N VAL A 18 -11.60 -18.56 9.99
CA VAL A 18 -12.55 -17.44 10.15
C VAL A 18 -12.23 -16.39 9.09
N GLU A 19 -13.23 -16.08 8.26
CA GLU A 19 -13.20 -15.06 7.21
C GLU A 19 -13.61 -13.71 7.81
N HIS A 20 -12.83 -12.64 7.60
CA HIS A 20 -13.16 -11.25 7.99
C HIS A 20 -12.68 -10.31 6.86
N GLN A 21 -13.58 -9.60 6.17
CA GLN A 21 -14.17 -8.27 6.45
C GLN A 21 -13.16 -7.10 6.40
N THR A 22 -13.25 -6.34 5.31
CA THR A 22 -12.41 -5.28 4.75
C THR A 22 -13.33 -4.10 4.42
N THR A 23 -13.44 -3.13 5.32
CA THR A 23 -14.04 -1.83 4.97
C THR A 23 -12.93 -0.85 4.64
N ILE A 24 -12.85 -0.41 3.38
CA ILE A 24 -12.06 0.77 2.98
C ILE A 24 -12.99 1.98 3.07
N GLN A 25 -12.77 2.85 4.06
CA GLN A 25 -13.36 4.18 4.09
C GLN A 25 -12.41 5.17 3.42
N GLY A 26 -12.88 5.82 2.35
CA GLY A 26 -12.19 6.89 1.65
C GLY A 26 -13.08 7.50 0.57
N GLY A 27 -14.04 8.32 0.98
CA GLY A 27 -14.94 9.03 0.06
C GLY A 27 -14.21 10.19 -0.63
N LEU A 28 -14.23 10.20 -1.96
CA LEU A 28 -13.88 11.36 -2.78
C LEU A 28 -14.94 12.46 -2.60
N SER A 29 -14.51 13.68 -2.28
CA SER A 29 -15.34 14.89 -2.40
C SER A 29 -15.01 15.61 -3.71
N LEU A 30 -16.04 15.86 -4.54
CA LEU A 30 -15.95 16.58 -5.81
C LEU A 30 -16.17 18.08 -5.59
N ALA A 31 -15.19 18.90 -5.93
CA ALA A 31 -15.38 20.34 -6.11
C ALA A 31 -15.69 20.65 -7.58
N THR A 32 -16.76 21.42 -7.82
CA THR A 32 -17.23 21.83 -9.16
C THR A 32 -16.85 23.28 -9.46
N ARG A 33 -16.29 23.54 -10.66
CA ARG A 33 -16.80 24.60 -11.57
C ARG A 33 -16.28 24.44 -13.00
N ALA A 34 -17.13 24.87 -13.92
CA ALA A 34 -17.20 24.60 -15.36
C ALA A 34 -16.07 25.17 -16.23
N ASP A 35 -15.71 24.46 -17.30
CA ASP A 35 -15.79 24.98 -18.68
C ASP A 35 -15.75 23.87 -19.76
N ARG A 36 -16.07 24.27 -20.99
CA ARG A 36 -16.95 23.60 -21.95
C ARG A 36 -16.34 22.54 -22.88
N HIS A 37 -17.13 21.47 -23.04
CA HIS A 37 -17.43 20.67 -24.24
C HIS A 37 -16.32 20.31 -25.26
N ARG A 38 -15.93 19.02 -25.21
CA ARG A 38 -16.08 18.11 -26.36
C ARG A 38 -16.55 16.74 -25.86
N ARG A 39 -17.87 16.54 -25.83
CA ARG A 39 -18.49 15.26 -25.45
C ARG A 39 -18.32 14.28 -26.60
N ILE A 40 -17.59 13.20 -26.40
CA ILE A 40 -17.72 11.99 -27.22
C ILE A 40 -18.51 11.00 -26.37
N ALA A 41 -19.73 10.72 -26.79
CA ALA A 41 -20.54 9.65 -26.22
C ALA A 41 -20.10 8.32 -26.84
N VAL A 42 -19.87 7.31 -26.01
CA VAL A 42 -19.81 5.91 -26.46
C VAL A 42 -20.80 5.12 -25.62
N SER A 43 -21.72 4.44 -26.31
CA SER A 43 -22.78 3.61 -25.73
C SER A 43 -22.23 2.26 -25.31
N SER A 44 -22.72 1.76 -24.17
CA SER A 44 -22.35 0.47 -23.57
C SER A 44 -23.29 -0.63 -24.02
N SER A 45 -22.73 -1.78 -24.40
CA SER A 45 -23.38 -3.07 -24.21
C SER A 45 -22.53 -3.90 -23.24
N LYS A 46 -22.86 -3.81 -21.94
CA LYS A 46 -22.41 -4.70 -20.86
C LYS A 46 -20.88 -4.82 -20.71
N GLY A 47 -20.26 -3.82 -20.10
CA GLY A 47 -18.87 -3.88 -19.62
C GLY A 47 -18.62 -2.73 -18.64
N GLY A 48 -18.07 -3.03 -17.47
CA GLY A 48 -17.75 -2.05 -16.43
C GLY A 48 -16.78 -0.96 -16.94
N PRO A 49 -16.57 0.12 -16.14
CA PRO A 49 -15.81 1.27 -16.61
C PRO A 49 -14.35 0.89 -16.88
N VAL A 50 -13.98 0.86 -18.17
CA VAL A 50 -12.59 0.91 -18.62
C VAL A 50 -12.22 2.39 -18.69
N PHE A 51 -11.41 2.85 -17.74
CA PHE A 51 -10.85 4.20 -17.79
C PHE A 51 -9.72 4.23 -18.82
N THR A 52 -9.89 4.99 -19.91
CA THR A 52 -8.80 5.22 -20.87
C THR A 52 -7.81 6.22 -20.29
N ALA A 53 -6.66 5.69 -19.85
CA ALA A 53 -5.61 6.31 -19.07
C ALA A 53 -4.78 7.41 -19.77
N SER A 54 -5.20 7.91 -20.92
CA SER A 54 -4.35 8.75 -21.79
C SER A 54 -4.00 10.14 -21.22
N SER A 55 -4.60 10.59 -20.12
CA SER A 55 -4.20 11.81 -19.40
C SER A 55 -3.44 11.56 -18.08
N LEU A 56 -3.45 10.33 -17.56
CA LEU A 56 -2.74 9.96 -16.31
C LEU A 56 -1.29 9.54 -16.60
N ALA A 57 -0.97 9.08 -17.82
CA ALA A 57 0.32 8.44 -18.09
C ALA A 57 1.52 9.39 -18.24
N GLU A 58 1.33 10.61 -18.75
CA GLU A 58 2.45 11.57 -18.96
C GLU A 58 2.59 12.64 -17.87
N HIS A 59 1.58 12.83 -17.01
CA HIS A 59 1.53 13.93 -16.03
C HIS A 59 1.48 13.50 -14.55
N ASP A 60 1.44 12.19 -14.24
CA ASP A 60 1.13 11.70 -12.88
C ASP A 60 2.34 11.18 -12.09
N LEU A 61 3.55 11.23 -12.66
CA LEU A 61 4.77 10.85 -11.96
C LEU A 61 5.63 12.10 -11.68
N PRO A 62 5.75 12.55 -10.41
CA PRO A 62 6.61 13.68 -10.08
C PRO A 62 8.04 13.47 -10.56
N THR A 63 8.68 14.53 -11.09
CA THR A 63 10.05 14.45 -11.63
C THR A 63 11.05 13.90 -10.61
N ALA A 64 10.93 14.30 -9.34
CA ALA A 64 11.76 13.79 -8.25
C ALA A 64 11.59 12.27 -8.06
N ALA A 65 10.35 11.77 -8.06
CA ALA A 65 10.07 10.33 -7.96
C ALA A 65 10.62 9.54 -9.16
N LEU A 66 10.40 10.03 -10.38
CA LEU A 66 10.94 9.39 -11.58
C LEU A 66 12.48 9.31 -11.56
N ARG A 67 13.13 10.40 -11.14
CA ARG A 67 14.59 10.45 -10.96
C ARG A 67 15.04 9.39 -9.95
N ALA A 68 14.42 9.37 -8.77
CA ALA A 68 14.72 8.40 -7.72
C ALA A 68 14.60 6.95 -8.17
N TYR A 69 13.48 6.56 -8.79
CA TYR A 69 13.27 5.19 -9.26
C TYR A 69 14.28 4.76 -10.33
N ARG A 70 14.62 5.66 -11.27
CA ARG A 70 15.62 5.38 -12.31
C ARG A 70 17.04 5.32 -11.73
N ASN A 71 17.38 6.17 -10.78
CA ASN A 71 18.68 6.16 -10.10
C ASN A 71 18.87 4.88 -9.29
N ALA A 72 17.84 4.48 -8.53
CA ALA A 72 17.85 3.24 -7.76
C ALA A 72 18.04 2.00 -8.67
N ALA A 73 17.26 1.90 -9.76
CA ALA A 73 17.40 0.80 -10.71
C ALA A 73 18.78 0.77 -11.38
N ARG A 74 19.35 1.94 -11.75
CA ARG A 74 20.72 2.02 -12.30
C ARG A 74 21.78 1.60 -11.27
N SER A 75 21.63 2.02 -10.03
CA SER A 75 22.57 1.66 -8.95
C SER A 75 22.58 0.16 -8.72
N ILE A 76 21.40 -0.45 -8.64
CA ILE A 76 21.27 -1.91 -8.54
C ILE A 76 21.83 -2.62 -9.77
N ALA A 77 21.58 -2.14 -10.99
CA ALA A 77 22.15 -2.76 -12.18
C ALA A 77 23.70 -2.76 -12.18
N ALA A 78 24.32 -1.81 -11.49
CA ALA A 78 25.77 -1.76 -11.31
C ALA A 78 26.28 -2.69 -10.18
N THR A 79 25.53 -2.81 -9.08
CA THR A 79 25.98 -3.58 -7.88
C THR A 79 25.49 -5.03 -7.85
N ASP A 80 24.36 -5.32 -8.49
CA ASP A 80 23.71 -6.62 -8.60
C ASP A 80 23.08 -6.77 -10.00
N PRO A 81 23.90 -6.98 -11.05
CA PRO A 81 23.43 -7.04 -12.43
C PRO A 81 22.45 -8.20 -12.69
N GLY A 82 22.49 -9.26 -11.88
CA GLY A 82 21.59 -10.41 -12.02
C GLY A 82 20.15 -10.14 -11.56
N CYS A 83 19.93 -9.06 -10.81
CA CYS A 83 18.59 -8.68 -10.35
C CYS A 83 17.69 -8.16 -11.48
N HIS A 84 18.24 -7.51 -12.50
CA HIS A 84 17.50 -6.93 -13.64
C HIS A 84 16.23 -6.11 -13.25
N LEU A 85 16.27 -5.37 -12.14
CA LEU A 85 15.13 -4.60 -11.62
C LEU A 85 14.67 -3.52 -12.62
N PRO A 86 13.44 -3.59 -13.15
CA PRO A 86 12.89 -2.48 -13.93
C PRO A 86 12.47 -1.34 -13.01
N TRP A 87 12.85 -0.09 -13.32
CA TRP A 87 12.46 1.09 -12.54
C TRP A 87 10.94 1.25 -12.40
N THR A 88 10.17 0.73 -13.36
CA THR A 88 8.71 0.77 -13.32
C THR A 88 8.11 -0.08 -12.20
N LEU A 89 8.83 -1.11 -11.71
CA LEU A 89 8.39 -1.88 -10.55
C LEU A 89 8.45 -1.04 -9.27
N LEU A 90 9.52 -0.25 -9.09
CA LEU A 90 9.63 0.73 -8.00
C LEU A 90 8.54 1.80 -8.12
N ALA A 91 8.28 2.30 -9.32
CA ALA A 91 7.18 3.23 -9.56
C ALA A 91 5.81 2.60 -9.20
N GLY A 92 5.58 1.34 -9.56
CA GLY A 92 4.37 0.62 -9.18
C GLY A 92 4.17 0.54 -7.66
N ILE A 93 5.24 0.24 -6.91
CA ILE A 93 5.21 0.24 -5.44
C ILE A 93 4.94 1.65 -4.91
N GLY A 94 5.72 2.64 -5.34
CA GLY A 94 5.56 4.01 -4.85
C GLY A 94 4.19 4.64 -5.15
N ARG A 95 3.54 4.24 -6.25
CA ARG A 95 2.17 4.62 -6.55
C ARG A 95 1.20 4.07 -5.51
N VAL A 96 1.30 2.78 -5.20
CA VAL A 96 0.40 2.09 -4.26
C VAL A 96 0.64 2.55 -2.82
N GLU A 97 1.90 2.74 -2.43
CA GLU A 97 2.27 3.08 -1.05
C GLU A 97 1.94 4.52 -0.67
N SER A 98 2.15 5.48 -1.58
CA SER A 98 2.03 6.90 -1.20
C SER A 98 1.67 7.86 -2.32
N ASP A 99 1.21 7.34 -3.47
CA ASP A 99 1.04 8.16 -4.67
C ASP A 99 2.31 8.96 -5.03
N HIS A 100 3.47 8.29 -4.99
CA HIS A 100 4.79 8.89 -5.23
C HIS A 100 5.11 10.05 -4.29
N GLY A 101 4.80 9.92 -3.00
CA GLY A 101 5.04 10.94 -2.00
C GLY A 101 3.97 12.04 -1.92
N ARG A 102 2.76 11.80 -2.44
CA ARG A 102 1.65 12.77 -2.45
C ARG A 102 0.47 12.39 -1.55
N TYR A 103 0.58 11.29 -0.81
CA TYR A 103 -0.48 10.81 0.08
C TYR A 103 -0.71 11.74 1.28
N GLY A 104 -1.95 11.78 1.76
CA GLY A 104 -2.30 12.46 3.02
C GLY A 104 -2.16 13.98 2.98
N GLY A 105 -2.28 14.60 1.80
CA GLY A 105 -2.07 16.05 1.63
C GLY A 105 -0.60 16.44 1.48
N SER A 106 0.30 15.46 1.37
CA SER A 106 1.72 15.71 1.15
C SER A 106 1.99 16.15 -0.28
N VAL A 107 3.03 16.97 -0.45
CA VAL A 107 3.57 17.34 -1.75
C VAL A 107 5.03 16.92 -1.79
N LEU A 108 5.42 16.17 -2.83
CA LEU A 108 6.81 15.78 -3.03
C LEU A 108 7.60 17.00 -3.53
N GLY A 109 8.58 17.43 -2.73
CA GLY A 109 9.52 18.48 -3.11
C GLY A 109 10.50 18.03 -4.20
N THR A 110 11.16 18.99 -4.85
CA THR A 110 12.24 18.70 -5.80
C THR A 110 13.47 18.08 -5.13
N ASP A 111 13.59 18.25 -3.82
CA ASP A 111 14.57 17.65 -2.93
C ASP A 111 14.21 16.22 -2.50
N GLY A 112 13.25 15.57 -3.15
CA GLY A 112 12.90 14.17 -2.87
C GLY A 112 12.09 13.95 -1.59
N ARG A 113 11.76 15.00 -0.82
CA ARG A 113 11.09 14.88 0.47
C ARG A 113 9.63 15.32 0.41
N PRO A 114 8.66 14.46 0.80
CA PRO A 114 7.27 14.84 0.91
C PRO A 114 7.04 15.72 2.14
N ARG A 115 6.23 16.77 1.97
CA ARG A 115 5.84 17.69 3.03
C ARG A 115 4.31 17.84 3.10
N PRO A 116 3.68 17.61 4.27
CA PRO A 116 4.26 17.03 5.48
C PRO A 116 4.85 15.64 5.24
N ALA A 117 5.63 15.14 6.19
CA ALA A 117 6.19 13.80 6.09
C ALA A 117 5.06 12.75 6.16
N ILE A 118 5.18 11.68 5.38
CA ILE A 118 4.13 10.66 5.27
C ILE A 118 4.30 9.63 6.39
N ARG A 119 3.23 9.41 7.16
CA ARG A 119 3.17 8.40 8.22
C ARG A 119 1.97 7.50 8.00
N GLY A 120 2.21 6.20 8.03
CA GLY A 120 1.16 5.19 8.08
C GLY A 120 0.39 5.21 9.41
N VAL A 121 -0.66 4.40 9.45
CA VAL A 121 -1.37 4.09 10.69
C VAL A 121 -0.44 3.37 11.68
N ALA A 122 -0.73 3.49 12.97
CA ALA A 122 -0.04 2.74 14.02
C ALA A 122 -0.25 1.23 13.79
N LEU A 123 0.85 0.47 13.78
CA LEU A 123 0.82 -0.98 13.63
C LEU A 123 0.53 -1.61 14.99
N ASN A 124 -0.70 -1.45 15.48
CA ASN A 124 -1.12 -1.84 16.83
C ASN A 124 -1.89 -3.17 16.89
N GLY A 125 -2.01 -3.89 15.76
CA GLY A 125 -2.77 -5.14 15.67
C GLY A 125 -4.29 -4.98 15.59
N VAL A 126 -4.82 -3.74 15.48
CA VAL A 126 -6.26 -3.48 15.35
C VAL A 126 -6.62 -3.29 13.88
N GLY A 127 -7.55 -4.11 13.37
CA GLY A 127 -7.95 -4.07 11.97
C GLY A 127 -6.94 -4.81 11.07
N PRO A 128 -6.69 -4.34 9.83
CA PRO A 128 -5.89 -5.05 8.85
C PRO A 128 -4.37 -4.84 9.00
N VAL A 129 -3.89 -4.43 10.18
CA VAL A 129 -2.46 -4.15 10.42
C VAL A 129 -1.88 -5.10 11.46
N ALA A 130 -0.59 -5.43 11.31
CA ALA A 130 0.14 -6.21 12.29
C ALA A 130 0.33 -5.41 13.60
N ALA A 131 0.64 -6.12 14.69
CA ALA A 131 1.10 -5.52 15.94
C ALA A 131 2.63 -5.47 15.96
N ILE A 132 3.22 -4.29 15.76
CA ILE A 132 4.66 -4.05 15.70
C ILE A 132 4.98 -2.92 16.67
N ARG A 133 5.57 -3.27 17.82
CA ARG A 133 6.02 -2.29 18.81
C ARG A 133 7.12 -1.41 18.23
N ASP A 134 7.26 -0.22 18.79
CA ASP A 134 8.36 0.71 18.50
C ASP A 134 9.71 -0.01 18.48
N THR A 135 10.50 0.25 17.44
CA THR A 135 11.84 -0.33 17.24
C THR A 135 12.95 0.70 17.08
N ASP A 136 12.64 1.99 17.18
CA ASP A 136 13.60 3.07 16.94
C ASP A 136 13.47 4.26 17.92
N ASP A 137 12.77 4.08 19.04
CA ASP A 137 12.49 5.10 20.06
C ASP A 137 11.70 6.31 19.51
N GLY A 138 10.88 6.05 18.47
CA GLY A 138 10.11 7.04 17.71
C GLY A 138 10.96 7.92 16.80
N ARG A 139 12.17 7.50 16.43
CA ARG A 139 13.12 8.30 15.63
C ARG A 139 12.55 8.69 14.28
N PHE A 140 11.94 7.74 13.55
CA PHE A 140 11.48 7.99 12.19
C PHE A 140 10.01 8.38 12.12
N ASP A 141 9.17 7.90 13.04
CA ASP A 141 7.72 8.11 13.00
C ASP A 141 7.13 8.96 14.13
N GLY A 142 7.90 9.22 15.19
CA GLY A 142 7.47 9.96 16.37
C GLY A 142 6.60 9.17 17.36
N ASP A 143 6.34 7.89 17.12
CA ASP A 143 5.48 7.04 17.94
C ASP A 143 6.33 6.09 18.79
N ARG A 144 6.36 6.32 20.11
CA ARG A 144 7.17 5.53 21.05
C ARG A 144 6.48 4.27 21.57
N VAL A 145 5.38 3.87 20.94
CA VAL A 145 4.59 2.70 21.38
C VAL A 145 4.46 1.69 20.25
N TRP A 146 4.10 2.15 19.06
CA TRP A 146 3.88 1.31 17.88
C TRP A 146 4.58 1.91 16.66
N ASP A 147 5.35 1.08 15.97
CA ASP A 147 5.95 1.47 14.70
C ASP A 147 4.84 1.84 13.69
N ARG A 148 5.17 2.77 12.80
CA ARG A 148 4.38 3.15 11.63
C ARG A 148 5.22 2.96 10.39
N ALA A 149 4.56 2.71 9.27
CA ALA A 149 5.24 2.80 7.99
C ALA A 149 5.61 4.26 7.67
N VAL A 150 6.83 4.50 7.20
CA VAL A 150 7.45 5.82 7.07
C VAL A 150 7.75 6.15 5.62
N GLY A 151 7.38 7.36 5.21
CA GLY A 151 7.84 8.00 3.99
C GLY A 151 7.22 7.45 2.70
N PRO A 152 7.72 7.87 1.54
CA PRO A 152 7.08 7.64 0.24
C PRO A 152 7.08 6.16 -0.19
N MET A 153 7.95 5.32 0.37
CA MET A 153 7.95 3.87 0.12
C MET A 153 7.51 3.06 1.35
N GLN A 154 6.95 3.73 2.36
CA GLN A 154 6.26 3.14 3.51
C GLN A 154 7.09 2.07 4.25
N PHE A 155 8.36 2.36 4.53
CA PHE A 155 9.26 1.48 5.27
C PHE A 155 8.87 1.39 6.75
N ILE A 156 8.89 0.20 7.33
CA ILE A 156 8.82 0.04 8.79
C ILE A 156 10.22 0.31 9.36
N PRO A 157 10.37 1.06 10.48
CA PRO A 157 11.67 1.39 11.09
C PRO A 157 12.60 0.18 11.26
N SER A 158 12.08 -0.94 11.74
CA SER A 158 12.84 -2.19 11.88
C SER A 158 13.41 -2.74 10.56
N THR A 159 12.68 -2.57 9.45
CA THR A 159 13.15 -2.94 8.10
C THR A 159 14.18 -1.93 7.60
N TRP A 160 13.94 -0.64 7.84
CA TRP A 160 14.86 0.45 7.45
C TRP A 160 16.26 0.25 8.01
N ARG A 161 16.39 -0.25 9.25
CA ARG A 161 17.69 -0.54 9.88
C ARG A 161 18.61 -1.42 9.03
N GLY A 162 18.07 -2.37 8.26
CA GLY A 162 18.86 -3.25 7.39
C GLY A 162 18.91 -2.78 5.93
N ALA A 163 17.79 -2.22 5.45
CA ALA A 163 17.61 -1.88 4.04
C ALA A 163 18.02 -0.44 3.68
N GLY A 164 18.07 0.48 4.65
CA GLY A 164 18.30 1.91 4.43
C GLY A 164 19.62 2.17 3.70
N ARG A 165 19.57 3.01 2.66
CA ARG A 165 20.71 3.42 1.84
C ARG A 165 20.55 4.90 1.51
N ASP A 166 21.67 5.59 1.41
CA ASP A 166 21.75 6.97 0.91
C ASP A 166 21.76 6.92 -0.62
N GLY A 167 20.64 7.30 -1.23
CA GLY A 167 20.33 7.13 -2.66
C GLY A 167 20.58 8.37 -3.50
N ASP A 168 20.66 9.56 -2.89
CA ASP A 168 21.07 10.79 -3.55
C ASP A 168 22.49 11.27 -3.16
N HIS A 169 23.14 10.54 -2.25
CA HIS A 169 24.50 10.75 -1.78
C HIS A 169 24.67 12.06 -1.00
N ASP A 170 23.64 12.48 -0.25
CA ASP A 170 23.69 13.66 0.64
C ASP A 170 24.39 13.38 1.99
N GLY A 171 24.77 12.12 2.24
CA GLY A 171 25.45 11.66 3.45
C GLY A 171 24.50 11.10 4.51
N VAL A 172 23.18 11.07 4.28
CA VAL A 172 22.18 10.68 5.28
C VAL A 172 21.11 9.77 4.68
N ALA A 173 21.14 8.47 5.03
CA ALA A 173 20.04 7.57 4.72
C ALA A 173 18.77 7.91 5.54
N ASN A 174 17.74 8.43 4.89
CA ASN A 174 16.48 8.91 5.46
C ASN A 174 15.25 8.25 4.80
N PRO A 175 14.39 7.52 5.54
CA PRO A 175 13.21 6.88 4.95
C PRO A 175 12.16 7.86 4.43
N ASN A 176 12.25 9.14 4.82
CA ASN A 176 11.39 10.21 4.29
C ASN A 176 11.89 10.77 2.96
N ASP A 177 13.08 10.39 2.51
CA ASP A 177 13.61 10.78 1.22
C ASP A 177 13.26 9.73 0.17
N ILE A 178 12.64 10.14 -0.95
CA ILE A 178 12.24 9.21 -1.99
C ILE A 178 13.44 8.62 -2.73
N ASP A 179 14.58 9.32 -2.81
CA ASP A 179 15.79 8.79 -3.44
C ASP A 179 16.35 7.61 -2.62
N ASP A 180 16.51 7.82 -1.32
CA ASP A 180 16.96 6.80 -0.36
C ASP A 180 15.99 5.63 -0.25
N ALA A 181 14.71 5.95 -0.10
CA ALA A 181 13.67 4.94 0.02
C ALA A 181 13.54 4.12 -1.26
N SER A 182 13.78 4.71 -2.43
CA SER A 182 13.81 3.98 -3.70
C SER A 182 15.00 3.03 -3.78
N LEU A 183 16.20 3.47 -3.39
CA LEU A 183 17.40 2.61 -3.40
C LEU A 183 17.29 1.48 -2.38
N ALA A 184 16.77 1.77 -1.18
CA ALA A 184 16.49 0.77 -0.17
C ALA A 184 15.46 -0.27 -0.67
N ALA A 185 14.38 0.18 -1.32
CA ALA A 185 13.37 -0.72 -1.89
C ALA A 185 13.94 -1.57 -3.01
N ALA A 186 14.79 -0.98 -3.86
CA ALA A 186 15.47 -1.68 -4.95
C ALA A 186 16.35 -2.82 -4.42
N ALA A 187 17.22 -2.52 -3.43
CA ALA A 187 18.07 -3.53 -2.79
C ALA A 187 17.25 -4.64 -2.13
N TYR A 188 16.13 -4.30 -1.48
CA TYR A 188 15.24 -5.27 -0.85
C TYR A 188 14.61 -6.24 -1.84
N LEU A 189 14.14 -5.74 -3.00
CA LEU A 189 13.46 -6.56 -4.01
C LEU A 189 14.41 -7.57 -4.67
N CYS A 190 15.69 -7.24 -4.82
CA CYS A 190 16.68 -8.11 -5.49
C CYS A 190 16.94 -9.43 -4.77
N HIS A 191 16.59 -9.56 -3.49
CA HIS A 191 16.65 -10.84 -2.79
C HIS A 191 15.73 -11.92 -3.36
N ALA A 192 14.75 -11.57 -4.21
CA ALA A 192 13.84 -12.51 -4.84
C ALA A 192 14.36 -13.12 -6.17
N GLY A 193 15.55 -12.73 -6.62
CA GLY A 193 16.17 -13.23 -7.85
C GLY A 193 15.96 -12.32 -9.07
N ASP A 194 15.92 -12.90 -10.26
CA ASP A 194 15.82 -12.19 -11.54
C ASP A 194 14.44 -11.53 -11.73
N LEU A 195 14.40 -10.21 -11.67
CA LEU A 195 13.19 -9.39 -11.80
C LEU A 195 12.87 -9.01 -13.25
N SER A 196 13.63 -9.51 -14.24
CA SER A 196 13.17 -9.51 -15.63
C SER A 196 11.98 -10.46 -15.85
N LEU A 197 11.87 -11.49 -14.98
CA LEU A 197 10.81 -12.50 -15.02
C LEU A 197 9.60 -12.06 -14.19
N GLU A 198 8.39 -12.28 -14.73
CA GLU A 198 7.15 -11.97 -14.01
C GLU A 198 7.04 -12.72 -12.67
N SER A 199 7.48 -13.99 -12.62
CA SER A 199 7.52 -14.78 -11.39
C SER A 199 8.43 -14.15 -10.33
N GLY A 200 9.60 -13.65 -10.72
CA GLY A 200 10.53 -12.92 -9.85
C GLY A 200 9.90 -11.64 -9.32
N GLN A 201 9.28 -10.85 -10.20
CA GLN A 201 8.57 -9.63 -9.78
C GLN A 201 7.43 -9.93 -8.80
N ARG A 202 6.62 -10.96 -9.06
CA ARG A 202 5.54 -11.38 -8.14
C ARG A 202 6.09 -11.77 -6.77
N ALA A 203 7.14 -12.60 -6.74
CA ALA A 203 7.76 -13.03 -5.49
C ALA A 203 8.36 -11.86 -4.70
N ALA A 204 9.04 -10.93 -5.39
CA ALA A 204 9.63 -9.74 -4.77
C ALA A 204 8.56 -8.80 -4.18
N VAL A 205 7.51 -8.52 -4.94
CA VAL A 205 6.42 -7.66 -4.47
C VAL A 205 5.63 -8.32 -3.34
N PHE A 206 5.46 -9.64 -3.38
CA PHE A 206 4.79 -10.38 -2.30
C PHE A 206 5.60 -10.33 -0.99
N SER A 207 6.94 -10.35 -1.06
CA SER A 207 7.77 -10.16 0.15
C SER A 207 7.65 -8.73 0.70
N TYR A 208 7.40 -7.75 -0.19
CA TYR A 208 7.08 -6.37 0.18
C TYR A 208 5.74 -6.28 0.93
N ASN A 209 4.67 -6.86 0.39
CA ASN A 209 3.38 -7.02 1.05
C ASN A 209 2.68 -8.31 0.55
N ALA A 210 2.37 -9.21 1.48
CA ALA A 210 1.91 -10.57 1.28
C ALA A 210 0.40 -10.60 1.00
N SER A 211 0.02 -9.89 -0.04
CA SER A 211 -1.35 -9.77 -0.53
C SER A 211 -1.33 -9.94 -2.04
N ASP A 212 -2.06 -10.93 -2.55
CA ASP A 212 -2.18 -11.16 -4.00
C ASP A 212 -2.79 -9.97 -4.73
N TYR A 213 -3.71 -9.26 -4.07
CA TYR A 213 -4.27 -8.03 -4.63
C TYR A 213 -3.20 -6.95 -4.73
N TYR A 214 -2.41 -6.74 -3.66
CA TYR A 214 -1.30 -5.79 -3.68
C TYR A 214 -0.31 -6.11 -4.80
N VAL A 215 0.10 -7.38 -4.93
CA VAL A 215 0.99 -7.82 -6.02
C VAL A 215 0.40 -7.50 -7.38
N SER A 216 -0.87 -7.84 -7.61
CA SER A 216 -1.55 -7.60 -8.89
C SER A 216 -1.68 -6.10 -9.20
N LEU A 217 -1.95 -5.29 -8.17
CA LEU A 217 -2.08 -3.84 -8.29
C LEU A 217 -0.74 -3.17 -8.63
N VAL A 218 0.34 -3.52 -7.93
CA VAL A 218 1.69 -3.03 -8.21
C VAL A 218 2.13 -3.40 -9.62
N LEU A 219 1.94 -4.66 -10.04
CA LEU A 219 2.31 -5.10 -11.38
C LEU A 219 1.47 -4.44 -12.48
N ALA A 220 0.20 -4.14 -12.21
CA ALA A 220 -0.65 -3.37 -13.11
C ALA A 220 -0.13 -1.94 -13.30
N PHE A 221 0.26 -1.25 -12.21
CA PHE A 221 0.89 0.06 -12.31
C PHE A 221 2.26 0.00 -13.01
N ALA A 222 3.10 -0.98 -12.67
CA ALA A 222 4.40 -1.17 -13.30
C ALA A 222 4.28 -1.40 -14.83
N ARG A 223 3.28 -2.17 -15.26
CA ARG A 223 2.94 -2.32 -16.68
C ARG A 223 2.47 -0.98 -17.27
N GLY A 224 1.59 -0.26 -16.57
CA GLY A 224 1.09 1.05 -16.98
C GLY A 224 2.21 2.08 -17.23
N TYR A 225 3.17 2.21 -16.32
CA TYR A 225 4.33 3.10 -16.52
C TYR A 225 5.23 2.66 -17.68
N ARG A 226 5.25 1.37 -18.02
CA ARG A 226 6.02 0.84 -19.15
C ARG A 226 5.32 1.06 -20.49
N THR A 227 3.99 0.96 -20.54
CA THR A 227 3.22 0.94 -21.80
C THR A 227 2.41 2.21 -22.05
N GLY A 228 2.25 3.07 -21.05
CA GLY A 228 1.31 4.20 -21.08
C GLY A 228 -0.16 3.80 -20.89
N VAL A 229 -0.46 2.50 -20.70
CA VAL A 229 -1.84 1.97 -20.58
C VAL A 229 -2.04 1.33 -19.22
N PHE A 230 -2.87 1.96 -18.39
CA PHE A 230 -3.19 1.49 -17.05
C PHE A 230 -4.47 0.65 -17.07
N VAL A 231 -4.35 -0.62 -16.70
CA VAL A 231 -5.48 -1.54 -16.48
C VAL A 231 -5.44 -1.97 -15.03
N ILE A 232 -6.25 -1.32 -14.19
CA ILE A 232 -6.17 -1.48 -12.73
C ILE A 232 -7.15 -2.57 -12.27
N PRO A 233 -6.70 -3.56 -11.49
CA PRO A 233 -7.58 -4.59 -10.96
C PRO A 233 -8.53 -4.02 -9.91
N SER A 234 -9.79 -4.43 -9.96
CA SER A 234 -10.75 -4.17 -8.89
C SER A 234 -10.32 -4.89 -7.61
N PRO A 235 -10.52 -4.28 -6.42
CA PRO A 235 -10.33 -4.99 -5.16
C PRO A 235 -11.28 -6.20 -5.08
N PRO A 236 -10.92 -7.27 -4.33
CA PRO A 236 -11.82 -8.38 -4.07
C PRO A 236 -13.14 -7.88 -3.49
N VAL A 237 -14.26 -8.44 -3.96
CA VAL A 237 -15.57 -8.15 -3.38
C VAL A 237 -15.64 -8.84 -2.02
N GLU A 238 -15.82 -8.05 -0.96
CA GLU A 238 -16.18 -8.52 0.37
C GLU A 238 -17.34 -9.53 0.30
N PRO A 239 -17.28 -10.70 0.95
CA PRO A 239 -18.46 -11.53 1.10
C PRO A 239 -19.56 -10.73 1.83
N ALA A 240 -20.78 -10.74 1.29
CA ALA A 240 -21.90 -10.09 1.94
C ALA A 240 -22.05 -10.63 3.37
N PRO A 241 -22.33 -9.77 4.37
CA PRO A 241 -22.52 -10.22 5.74
C PRO A 241 -23.65 -11.27 5.76
N PRO A 242 -23.50 -12.35 6.55
CA PRO A 242 -24.56 -13.36 6.66
C PRO A 242 -25.85 -12.69 7.10
N LYS A 243 -26.96 -12.97 6.39
CA LYS A 243 -28.28 -12.45 6.74
C LYS A 243 -28.54 -12.76 8.23
N ALA A 244 -28.83 -11.73 9.02
CA ALA A 244 -29.16 -11.89 10.43
C ALA A 244 -30.29 -12.93 10.56
N LYS A 245 -30.06 -13.98 11.35
CA LYS A 245 -31.12 -14.90 11.71
C LYS A 245 -32.20 -14.11 12.48
N PRO A 246 -33.50 -14.28 12.18
CA PRO A 246 -34.55 -13.59 12.92
C PRO A 246 -34.39 -13.88 14.42
N ALA A 247 -34.39 -12.81 15.22
CA ALA A 247 -34.26 -12.92 16.66
C ALA A 247 -35.37 -13.82 17.21
N LYS A 248 -34.99 -14.88 17.94
CA LYS A 248 -35.97 -15.65 18.73
C LYS A 248 -36.53 -14.72 19.80
N ALA A 249 -37.85 -14.51 19.78
CA ALA A 249 -38.55 -13.74 20.79
C ALA A 249 -38.23 -14.30 22.19
N LYS A 250 -37.83 -13.42 23.13
CA LYS A 250 -37.71 -13.79 24.53
C LYS A 250 -39.11 -14.17 25.07
N PRO A 251 -39.24 -15.24 25.86
CA PRO A 251 -40.49 -15.53 26.57
C PRO A 251 -40.83 -14.37 27.51
N ALA A 252 -42.09 -13.95 27.51
CA ALA A 252 -42.60 -12.93 28.42
C ALA A 252 -42.48 -13.44 29.87
N THR A 253 -41.77 -12.69 30.72
CA THR A 253 -41.75 -12.90 32.16
C THR A 253 -43.14 -12.60 32.74
N ALA A 254 -43.76 -13.61 33.35
CA ALA A 254 -45.02 -13.49 34.08
C ALA A 254 -44.87 -12.52 35.26
N LYS A 255 -45.80 -11.57 35.38
CA LYS A 255 -45.90 -10.66 36.52
C LYS A 255 -46.29 -11.43 37.78
N HIS A 256 -45.50 -11.33 38.84
CA HIS A 256 -45.89 -11.75 40.19
C HIS A 256 -46.93 -10.75 40.76
N PRO A 257 -48.02 -11.20 41.38
CA PRO A 257 -48.96 -10.29 42.03
C PRO A 257 -48.37 -9.78 43.36
N HIS A 258 -48.35 -8.45 43.51
CA HIS A 258 -48.05 -7.81 44.79
C HIS A 258 -49.17 -8.08 45.78
N ARG A 259 -48.82 -8.68 46.93
CA ARG A 259 -49.66 -8.78 48.11
C ARG A 259 -49.50 -7.48 48.93
N ALA A 260 -50.59 -6.76 49.16
CA ALA A 260 -50.61 -5.58 50.02
C ALA A 260 -50.57 -5.99 51.51
N PRO A 261 -49.92 -5.22 52.39
CA PRO A 261 -50.01 -5.44 53.83
C PRO A 261 -51.18 -4.68 54.46
N SER A 262 -51.86 -5.39 55.37
CA SER A 262 -52.81 -5.04 56.44
C SER A 262 -53.88 -3.97 56.21
#